data_AF-A0A1P8UGL8-F1
#
_entry.id   AF-A0A1P8UGL8-F1
#
_cell.length_a   1.000
_cell.length_b   1.000
_cell.length_c   1.000
_cell.angle_alpha   90.00
_cell.angle_beta   90.00
_cell.angle_gamma   90.00
#
_symmetry.space_group_name_H-M   'P 1'
#
loop_
_entity.id
_entity.type
_entity.pdbx_description
1 polymer ?
#
loop_
_entity_poly.entity_id
_entity_poly.type
_entity_poly.pdbx_seq_one_letter_code
_entity_poly.pdbx_strand_id
1 'polypeptide(L)'
;MGRIAIGVGTQFNTLQQQGIDLNGQPGTDFFKVPQPQVFPASSNAGTSGLPSVNIADASQLTTDNYRLSYAGSSGWTLTDTTTNQPVSMTGSGTSASPYTAAGLHIVVPTNVSAGDNFTIEPTTYAARDLSLNLTNSRQIAAASVVASTATQANAGNATISSPTLTAAAGSVNTTSVNLTISGNPPNTWTATDAANGTTLSSGAYSQTNGATIALNGWSVNLSGGAQTGDSFTVSGTGPGDNGNALRMAASQQQNLLENGGSGATATFGAAYSQLVAQVGTETQAAQTSAKTNQALLNQATALQQSISGVNLDQEAANLLKYQQAYQASAKVIATANSLFKTLLQAVQ
;
A
#
# COMPACT_ATOMS: atom_id res chain seq x y z
N MET A 1 -5.20 -0.35 1.77
CA MET A 1 -5.04 0.78 2.73
C MET A 1 -3.70 0.81 3.41
N GLY A 2 -3.24 -0.26 4.08
CA GLY A 2 -2.00 -0.17 4.86
C GLY A 2 -0.73 0.15 4.08
N ARG A 3 -0.62 -0.29 2.81
CA ARG A 3 0.46 0.15 1.91
C ARG A 3 0.52 1.68 1.77
N ILE A 4 -0.64 2.33 1.63
CA ILE A 4 -0.74 3.79 1.54
C ILE A 4 -0.27 4.43 2.85
N ALA A 5 -0.67 3.88 3.99
CA ALA A 5 -0.25 4.38 5.31
C ALA A 5 1.27 4.30 5.49
N ILE A 6 1.89 3.18 5.11
CA ILE A 6 3.35 3.02 5.11
C ILE A 6 4.01 4.03 4.18
N GLY A 7 3.54 4.12 2.93
CA GLY A 7 4.11 5.03 1.94
C GLY A 7 4.05 6.50 2.39
N VAL A 8 2.90 6.94 2.91
CA VAL A 8 2.75 8.29 3.47
C VAL A 8 3.69 8.50 4.65
N GLY A 9 3.70 7.59 5.62
CA GLY A 9 4.53 7.70 6.81
C GLY A 9 6.02 7.77 6.48
N THR A 10 6.51 6.86 5.64
CA THR A 10 7.92 6.81 5.22
C THR A 10 8.32 8.04 4.40
N GLN A 11 7.46 8.50 3.48
CA GLN A 11 7.77 9.69 2.68
C GLN A 11 7.83 10.95 3.55
N PHE A 12 6.86 11.13 4.44
CA PHE A 12 6.86 12.27 5.35
C PHE A 12 8.07 12.24 6.28
N ASN A 13 8.44 11.08 6.82
CA ASN A 13 9.65 10.94 7.63
C ASN A 13 10.91 11.31 6.84
N THR A 14 11.03 10.83 5.61
CA THR A 14 12.17 11.14 4.73
C THR A 14 12.29 12.64 4.49
N LEU A 15 11.19 13.30 4.15
CA LEU A 15 11.19 14.74 3.90
C LEU A 15 11.44 15.53 5.19
N GLN A 16 10.85 15.10 6.29
CA GLN A 16 11.03 15.72 7.60
C GLN A 16 12.50 15.69 8.03
N GLN A 17 13.20 14.57 7.85
CA GLN A 17 14.63 14.45 8.14
C GLN A 17 15.54 15.27 7.20
N GLN A 18 15.01 15.77 6.08
CA GLN A 18 15.72 16.64 5.14
C GLN A 18 15.51 18.14 5.41
N GLY A 19 14.71 18.50 6.41
CA GLY A 19 14.49 19.87 6.81
C GLY A 19 15.08 20.21 8.18
N ILE A 20 14.89 21.46 8.58
CA ILE A 20 15.13 21.94 9.94
C ILE A 20 13.84 22.49 10.58
N ASP A 21 13.73 22.27 11.87
CA ASP A 21 12.61 22.71 12.70
C ASP A 21 12.69 24.20 13.07
N LEU A 22 11.72 24.71 13.84
CA LEU A 22 11.69 26.12 14.22
C LEU A 22 12.90 26.55 15.08
N ASN A 23 13.59 25.59 15.71
CA ASN A 23 14.77 25.82 16.55
C ASN A 23 16.08 25.57 15.78
N GLY A 24 16.01 25.35 14.46
CA GLY A 24 17.15 25.07 13.60
C GLY A 24 17.72 23.66 13.76
N GLN A 25 16.99 22.74 14.41
CA GLN A 25 17.42 21.35 14.57
C GLN A 25 16.95 20.50 13.38
N PRO A 26 17.74 19.51 12.94
CA PRO A 26 17.30 18.54 11.95
C PRO A 26 15.97 17.89 12.34
N GLY A 27 15.09 17.69 11.36
CA GLY A 27 13.82 17.03 11.63
C GLY A 27 13.98 15.57 12.06
N THR A 28 13.15 15.15 13.01
CA THR A 28 12.97 13.75 13.40
C THR A 28 11.76 13.16 12.70
N ASP A 29 11.59 11.83 12.71
CA ASP A 29 10.40 11.17 12.15
C ASP A 29 9.09 11.87 12.51
N PHE A 30 8.26 12.11 11.49
CA PHE A 30 6.94 12.71 11.63
C PHE A 30 5.95 11.69 12.18
N PHE A 31 5.99 10.47 11.63
CA PHE A 31 5.14 9.33 11.98
C PHE A 31 5.96 8.15 12.50
N LYS A 32 5.37 7.37 13.40
CA LYS A 32 5.85 6.02 13.70
C LYS A 32 5.25 5.06 12.69
N VAL A 33 6.07 4.61 11.74
CA VAL A 33 5.65 3.63 10.73
C VAL A 33 5.70 2.23 11.34
N PRO A 34 4.57 1.49 11.37
CA PRO A 34 4.55 0.14 11.94
C PRO A 34 5.37 -0.84 11.09
N GLN A 35 5.95 -1.83 11.75
CA GLN A 35 6.72 -2.88 11.08
C GLN A 35 5.81 -4.05 10.63
N PRO A 36 6.22 -4.80 9.59
CA PRO A 36 5.55 -6.02 9.16
C PRO A 36 5.29 -6.98 10.33
N GLN A 37 4.12 -7.62 10.35
CA GLN A 37 3.82 -8.66 11.33
C GLN A 37 4.17 -10.02 10.76
N VAL A 38 4.71 -10.90 11.62
CA VAL A 38 5.11 -12.26 11.25
C VAL A 38 4.42 -13.25 12.18
N PHE A 39 3.70 -14.20 11.58
CA PHE A 39 2.95 -15.22 12.30
C PHE A 39 3.52 -16.61 11.97
N PRO A 40 4.03 -17.37 12.95
CA PRO A 40 4.43 -18.75 12.72
C PRO A 40 3.21 -19.63 12.49
N ALA A 41 3.30 -20.60 11.57
CA ALA A 41 2.27 -21.60 11.42
C ALA A 41 2.21 -22.48 12.68
N SER A 42 1.01 -22.92 13.07
CA SER A 42 0.82 -23.81 14.22
C SER A 42 1.48 -25.18 14.07
N SER A 43 1.85 -25.54 12.84
CA SER A 43 2.60 -26.76 12.51
C SER A 43 4.11 -26.64 12.76
N ASN A 44 4.63 -25.43 12.98
CA ASN A 44 6.05 -25.22 13.21
C ASN A 44 6.46 -25.87 14.54
N ALA A 45 7.73 -26.27 14.62
CA ALA A 45 8.27 -26.72 15.90
C ALA A 45 8.22 -25.56 16.92
N GLY A 46 7.76 -25.84 18.14
CA GLY A 46 7.61 -24.81 19.19
C GLY A 46 8.94 -24.17 19.63
N THR A 47 10.08 -24.74 19.23
CA THR A 47 11.42 -24.21 19.47
C THR A 47 11.97 -23.36 18.32
N SER A 48 11.23 -23.23 17.22
CA SER A 48 11.66 -22.46 16.06
C SER A 48 11.57 -20.96 16.33
N GLY A 49 12.59 -20.21 15.89
CA GLY A 49 12.65 -18.77 16.03
C GLY A 49 11.68 -18.07 15.07
N LEU A 50 11.48 -16.78 15.30
CA LEU A 50 10.67 -15.94 14.40
C LEU A 50 11.60 -15.11 13.50
N PRO A 51 11.35 -15.06 12.18
CA PRO A 51 12.03 -14.13 11.29
C PRO A 51 11.81 -12.68 11.72
N SER A 52 12.86 -11.86 11.62
CA SER A 52 12.74 -10.41 11.72
C SER A 52 12.48 -9.84 10.33
N VAL A 53 11.43 -9.06 10.18
CA VAL A 53 11.04 -8.48 8.89
C VAL A 53 10.86 -6.97 9.06
N ASN A 54 11.50 -6.20 8.19
CA ASN A 54 11.35 -4.75 8.13
C ASN A 54 11.09 -4.29 6.70
N ILE A 55 10.51 -3.10 6.57
CA ILE A 55 10.34 -2.45 5.27
C ILE A 55 11.71 -1.93 4.82
N ALA A 56 12.15 -2.36 3.65
CA ALA A 56 13.38 -1.90 3.01
C ALA A 56 13.09 -0.74 2.05
N ASP A 57 12.04 -0.89 1.24
CA ASP A 57 11.61 0.11 0.26
C ASP A 57 10.08 0.12 0.17
N ALA A 58 9.48 1.18 0.73
CA ALA A 58 8.03 1.35 0.71
C ALA A 58 7.45 1.47 -0.71
N SER A 59 8.27 1.89 -1.69
CA SER A 59 7.86 2.04 -3.08
C SER A 59 7.78 0.71 -3.84
N GLN A 60 8.29 -0.38 -3.25
CA GLN A 60 8.25 -1.74 -3.81
C GLN A 60 7.29 -2.67 -3.05
N LEU A 61 6.59 -2.17 -2.03
CA LEU A 61 5.60 -2.96 -1.31
C LEU A 61 4.40 -3.24 -2.20
N THR A 62 3.98 -4.50 -2.25
CA THR A 62 2.72 -4.90 -2.89
C THR A 62 1.55 -4.81 -1.89
N THR A 63 0.37 -5.26 -2.29
CA THR A 63 -0.79 -5.44 -1.40
C THR A 63 -0.89 -6.84 -0.80
N ASP A 64 0.04 -7.72 -1.12
CA ASP A 64 -0.04 -9.15 -0.83
C ASP A 64 0.63 -9.52 0.49
N ASN A 65 0.24 -10.70 0.99
CA ASN A 65 0.91 -11.36 2.09
C ASN A 65 1.81 -12.46 1.56
N TYR A 66 2.84 -12.80 2.32
CA TYR A 66 3.84 -13.76 1.90
C TYR A 66 3.96 -14.92 2.88
N ARG A 67 4.27 -16.11 2.37
CA ARG A 67 4.66 -17.26 3.18
C ARG A 67 6.13 -17.53 2.98
N LEU A 68 6.90 -17.36 4.06
CA LEU A 68 8.30 -17.75 4.12
C LEU A 68 8.37 -19.19 4.65
N SER A 69 8.97 -20.10 3.88
CA SER A 69 9.01 -21.53 4.19
C SER A 69 10.45 -22.02 4.26
N TYR A 70 10.78 -22.88 5.22
CA TYR A 70 12.10 -23.51 5.31
C TYR A 70 12.04 -24.99 4.92
N ALA A 71 12.73 -25.36 3.84
CA ALA A 71 12.71 -26.71 3.27
C ALA A 71 13.95 -27.55 3.67
N GLY A 72 14.66 -27.19 4.74
CA GLY A 72 15.88 -27.88 5.16
C GLY A 72 17.05 -27.60 4.21
N SER A 73 17.57 -28.64 3.54
CA SER A 73 18.72 -28.52 2.64
C SER A 73 18.47 -27.62 1.42
N SER A 74 17.22 -27.47 0.99
CA SER A 74 16.83 -26.57 -0.09
C SER A 74 16.72 -25.10 0.34
N GLY A 75 16.91 -24.80 1.62
CA GLY A 75 16.94 -23.44 2.16
C GLY A 75 15.55 -22.80 2.30
N TRP A 76 15.53 -21.47 2.27
CA TRP A 76 14.34 -20.65 2.44
C TRP A 76 13.69 -20.31 1.11
N THR A 77 12.36 -20.35 1.06
CA THR A 77 11.57 -19.90 -0.09
C THR A 77 10.51 -18.90 0.35
N LEU A 78 10.26 -17.89 -0.48
CA LEU A 78 9.18 -16.92 -0.28
C LEU A 78 8.11 -17.18 -1.33
N THR A 79 6.85 -17.25 -0.92
CA THR A 79 5.70 -17.46 -1.80
C THR A 79 4.68 -16.38 -1.56
N ASP A 80 4.19 -15.77 -2.63
CA ASP A 80 3.05 -14.86 -2.57
C ASP A 80 1.77 -15.66 -2.30
N THR A 81 1.02 -15.29 -1.26
CA THR A 81 -0.17 -16.05 -0.82
C THR A 81 -1.42 -15.79 -1.66
N THR A 82 -1.45 -14.68 -2.40
CA THR A 82 -2.54 -14.35 -3.32
C THR A 82 -2.41 -15.14 -4.62
N THR A 83 -1.20 -15.18 -5.19
CA THR A 83 -0.93 -15.82 -6.50
C THR A 83 -0.40 -17.25 -6.40
N ASN A 84 0.03 -17.67 -5.20
CA ASN A 84 0.76 -18.93 -4.96
C ASN A 84 2.03 -19.08 -5.80
N GLN A 85 2.62 -17.97 -6.26
CA GLN A 85 3.86 -17.98 -7.03
C GLN A 85 5.09 -17.73 -6.15
N PRO A 86 6.25 -18.31 -6.48
CA PRO A 86 7.49 -18.02 -5.78
C PRO A 86 7.92 -16.56 -6.03
N VAL A 87 8.42 -15.91 -4.98
CA VAL A 87 9.01 -14.57 -5.04
C VAL A 87 10.52 -14.71 -4.92
N SER A 88 11.24 -14.18 -5.90
CA SER A 88 12.71 -14.20 -5.89
C SER A 88 13.24 -13.40 -4.71
N MET A 89 14.20 -13.99 -4.00
CA MET A 89 14.95 -13.34 -2.92
C MET A 89 16.41 -13.18 -3.32
N THR A 90 17.02 -12.05 -2.96
CA THR A 90 18.47 -11.84 -3.03
C THR A 90 19.04 -11.71 -1.61
N GLY A 91 20.33 -12.00 -1.42
CA GLY A 91 20.96 -11.99 -0.09
C GLY A 91 21.07 -13.39 0.55
N SER A 92 21.45 -13.46 1.83
CA SER A 92 21.67 -14.73 2.54
C SER A 92 20.80 -14.94 3.78
N GLY A 93 19.86 -14.02 4.07
CA GLY A 93 18.96 -14.10 5.21
C GLY A 93 19.60 -13.78 6.56
N THR A 94 20.84 -13.28 6.58
CA THR A 94 21.56 -12.92 7.81
C THR A 94 21.38 -11.43 8.14
N SER A 95 21.67 -11.00 9.37
CA SER A 95 21.60 -9.57 9.71
C SER A 95 22.53 -8.69 8.87
N ALA A 96 23.66 -9.24 8.40
CA ALA A 96 24.61 -8.53 7.54
C ALA A 96 24.21 -8.57 6.05
N SER A 97 23.40 -9.55 5.65
CA SER A 97 22.88 -9.69 4.29
C SER A 97 21.46 -10.28 4.36
N PRO A 98 20.46 -9.45 4.72
CA PRO A 98 19.08 -9.88 4.80
C PRO A 98 18.58 -10.34 3.44
N TYR A 99 17.61 -11.24 3.41
CA TYR A 99 16.90 -11.50 2.16
C TYR A 99 16.13 -10.24 1.75
N THR A 100 16.25 -9.85 0.48
CA THR A 100 15.52 -8.72 -0.11
C THR A 100 14.52 -9.23 -1.12
N ALA A 101 13.24 -8.92 -0.91
CA ALA A 101 12.14 -9.28 -1.80
C ALA A 101 10.92 -8.40 -1.52
N ALA A 102 10.18 -7.98 -2.56
CA ALA A 102 8.93 -7.24 -2.44
C ALA A 102 8.97 -6.01 -1.50
N GLY A 103 10.08 -5.26 -1.53
CA GLY A 103 10.28 -4.10 -0.64
C GLY A 103 10.58 -4.45 0.82
N LEU A 104 10.85 -5.72 1.15
CA LEU A 104 11.13 -6.20 2.50
C LEU A 104 12.60 -6.60 2.66
N HIS A 105 13.12 -6.41 3.87
CA HIS A 105 14.28 -7.12 4.38
C HIS A 105 13.85 -8.18 5.38
N ILE A 106 14.31 -9.41 5.18
CA ILE A 106 13.96 -10.58 5.98
C ILE A 106 15.25 -11.19 6.54
N VAL A 107 15.37 -11.20 7.86
CA VAL A 107 16.43 -11.91 8.59
C VAL A 107 15.82 -13.17 9.19
N VAL A 108 16.36 -14.33 8.81
CA VAL A 108 15.82 -15.63 9.22
C VAL A 108 16.47 -16.10 10.52
N PRO A 109 15.73 -16.83 11.37
CA PRO A 109 16.28 -17.37 12.61
C PRO A 109 17.26 -18.51 12.31
N THR A 110 18.20 -18.74 13.23
CA THR A 110 19.14 -19.88 13.14
C THR A 110 18.54 -21.18 13.67
N ASN A 111 17.58 -21.09 14.58
CA ASN A 111 16.80 -22.21 15.10
C ASN A 111 15.53 -22.39 14.27
N VAL A 112 15.56 -23.30 13.29
CA VAL A 112 14.43 -23.60 12.41
C VAL A 112 14.42 -25.09 12.09
N SER A 113 13.23 -25.66 11.85
CA SER A 113 13.03 -27.05 11.46
C SER A 113 12.51 -27.13 10.02
N ALA A 114 12.95 -28.15 9.27
CA ALA A 114 12.43 -28.36 7.92
C ALA A 114 10.91 -28.55 7.96
N GLY A 115 10.19 -27.82 7.11
CA GLY A 115 8.73 -27.75 7.10
C GLY A 115 8.14 -26.54 7.83
N ASP A 116 8.95 -25.71 8.49
CA ASP A 116 8.46 -24.50 9.13
C ASP A 116 7.96 -23.47 8.10
N ASN A 117 6.87 -22.80 8.44
CA ASN A 117 6.20 -21.78 7.65
C ASN A 117 5.90 -20.53 8.48
N PHE A 118 6.10 -19.35 7.90
CA PHE A 118 5.81 -18.06 8.53
C PHE A 118 5.01 -17.20 7.56
N THR A 119 3.84 -16.75 7.99
CA THR A 119 3.05 -15.76 7.25
C THR A 119 3.56 -14.37 7.61
N ILE A 120 3.98 -13.63 6.60
CA ILE A 120 4.41 -12.25 6.69
C ILE A 120 3.29 -11.38 6.14
N GLU A 121 2.83 -10.44 6.96
CA GLU A 121 1.79 -9.47 6.62
C GLU A 121 2.39 -8.06 6.63
N PRO A 122 2.93 -7.57 5.50
CA PRO A 122 3.64 -6.30 5.47
C PRO A 122 2.74 -5.10 5.70
N THR A 123 1.49 -5.17 5.21
CA THR A 123 0.63 -4.00 5.12
C THR A 123 -0.71 -4.14 5.87
N THR A 124 -1.12 -5.34 6.30
CA THR A 124 -2.45 -5.58 6.89
C THR A 124 -2.82 -4.60 8.01
N TYR A 125 -1.94 -4.46 9.01
CA TYR A 125 -2.22 -3.65 10.20
C TYR A 125 -1.72 -2.21 10.10
N ALA A 126 -1.03 -1.86 9.02
CA ALA A 126 -0.26 -0.64 9.00
C ALA A 126 -1.11 0.64 9.04
N ALA A 127 -2.32 0.61 8.48
CA ALA A 127 -3.24 1.74 8.57
C ALA A 127 -3.82 1.94 9.98
N ARG A 128 -3.96 0.86 10.77
CA ARG A 128 -4.43 0.91 12.15
C ARG A 128 -3.35 1.45 13.09
N ASP A 129 -2.11 1.04 12.85
CA ASP A 129 -1.01 1.22 13.80
C ASP A 129 -0.10 2.42 13.46
N LEU A 130 -0.32 3.09 12.32
CA LEU A 130 0.32 4.36 11.99
C LEU A 130 -0.07 5.42 13.03
N SER A 131 0.94 6.08 13.62
CA SER A 131 0.72 7.10 14.64
C SER A 131 1.65 8.29 14.47
N LEU A 132 1.26 9.45 15.01
CA LEU A 132 2.11 10.64 15.04
C LEU A 132 3.27 10.41 16.01
N ASN A 133 4.49 10.75 15.57
CA ASN A 133 5.67 10.72 16.42
C ASN A 133 5.97 12.09 17.06
N LEU A 134 5.67 13.18 16.34
CA LEU A 134 5.86 14.53 16.87
C LEU A 134 4.90 14.81 18.03
N THR A 135 5.42 15.47 19.07
CA THR A 135 4.63 15.87 20.24
C THR A 135 4.40 17.38 20.29
N ASN A 136 5.12 18.14 19.47
CA ASN A 136 5.04 19.59 19.38
C ASN A 136 5.13 20.06 17.92
N SER A 137 4.29 21.01 17.54
CA SER A 137 4.28 21.61 16.19
C SER A 137 5.59 22.31 15.83
N ARG A 138 6.37 22.78 16.82
CA ARG A 138 7.69 23.39 16.59
C ARG A 138 8.72 22.41 16.03
N GLN A 139 8.48 21.09 16.16
CA GLN A 139 9.33 20.04 15.61
C GLN A 139 9.08 19.79 14.12
N ILE A 140 8.06 20.40 13.52
CA ILE A 140 7.82 20.28 12.07
C ILE A 140 8.97 20.96 11.35
N ALA A 141 9.69 20.19 10.53
CA ALA A 141 10.89 20.62 9.86
C ALA A 141 10.55 21.32 8.54
N ALA A 142 9.86 22.47 8.63
CA ALA A 142 9.27 23.15 7.49
C ALA A 142 10.32 23.84 6.58
N ALA A 143 11.45 24.24 7.15
CA ALA A 143 12.50 24.94 6.43
C ALA A 143 13.46 23.95 5.76
N SER A 144 13.95 24.30 4.57
CA SER A 144 15.09 23.62 3.93
C SER A 144 16.37 23.90 4.72
N VAL A 145 17.37 23.01 4.71
CA VAL A 145 18.64 23.31 5.39
C VAL A 145 19.41 24.44 4.69
N VAL A 146 19.41 24.42 3.36
CA VAL A 146 20.02 25.42 2.49
C VAL A 146 19.04 25.81 1.38
N ALA A 147 19.16 27.04 0.90
CA ALA A 147 18.42 27.54 -0.25
C ALA A 147 19.38 28.13 -1.29
N SER A 148 18.98 28.01 -2.55
CA SER A 148 19.69 28.57 -3.69
C SER A 148 18.97 29.81 -4.21
N THR A 149 19.72 30.86 -4.57
CA THR A 149 19.16 32.04 -5.24
C THR A 149 20.04 32.47 -6.40
N ALA A 150 19.42 32.94 -7.49
CA ALA A 150 20.13 33.59 -8.58
C ALA A 150 20.33 35.07 -8.25
N THR A 151 21.51 35.61 -8.56
CA THR A 151 21.78 37.03 -8.38
C THR A 151 20.96 37.84 -9.37
N GLN A 152 20.33 38.92 -8.90
CA GLN A 152 19.45 39.76 -9.71
C GLN A 152 20.17 40.48 -10.86
N ALA A 153 21.49 40.62 -10.75
CA ALA A 153 22.37 41.22 -11.77
C ALA A 153 22.80 40.24 -12.87
N ASN A 154 22.37 38.97 -12.83
CA ASN A 154 22.67 38.01 -13.89
C ASN A 154 22.10 38.52 -15.22
N ALA A 155 22.93 38.45 -16.26
CA ALA A 155 22.58 38.91 -17.59
C ALA A 155 22.12 37.75 -18.50
N GLY A 156 22.50 36.51 -18.15
CA GLY A 156 21.95 35.30 -18.76
C GLY A 156 20.61 34.86 -18.18
N ASN A 157 20.03 33.82 -18.78
CA ASN A 157 18.76 33.21 -18.33
C ASN A 157 18.98 31.87 -17.60
N ALA A 158 20.19 31.63 -17.11
CA ALA A 158 20.50 30.43 -16.37
C ALA A 158 19.74 30.36 -15.04
N THR A 159 19.34 29.15 -14.68
CA THR A 159 18.58 28.85 -13.47
C THR A 159 19.38 27.93 -12.56
N ILE A 160 19.11 28.01 -11.26
CA ILE A 160 19.62 27.10 -10.24
C ILE A 160 18.45 26.33 -9.65
N SER A 161 18.57 25.00 -9.57
CA SER A 161 17.57 24.18 -8.89
C SER A 161 17.61 24.41 -7.38
N SER A 162 16.49 24.20 -6.69
CA SER A 162 16.50 24.06 -5.23
C SER A 162 17.51 22.98 -4.81
N PRO A 163 18.26 23.19 -3.71
CA PRO A 163 19.25 22.20 -3.28
C PRO A 163 18.61 20.89 -2.86
N THR A 164 19.27 19.78 -3.19
CA THR A 164 19.01 18.46 -2.62
C THR A 164 20.11 18.12 -1.63
N LEU A 165 19.78 17.44 -0.53
CA LEU A 165 20.80 17.04 0.44
C LEU A 165 21.49 15.75 0.01
N THR A 166 22.81 15.75 0.06
CA THR A 166 23.66 14.57 -0.17
C THR A 166 24.23 14.01 1.15
N ALA A 167 24.02 14.72 2.26
CA ALA A 167 24.33 14.30 3.61
C ALA A 167 23.09 14.44 4.52
N ALA A 168 23.15 13.89 5.73
CA ALA A 168 22.14 14.13 6.76
C ALA A 168 22.04 15.63 7.07
N ALA A 169 20.82 16.14 7.30
CA ALA A 169 20.56 17.57 7.48
C ALA A 169 21.46 18.25 8.53
N GLY A 170 21.75 17.57 9.65
CA GLY A 170 22.62 18.09 10.71
C GLY A 170 24.11 18.17 10.36
N SER A 171 24.54 17.54 9.27
CA SER A 171 25.92 17.51 8.80
C SER A 171 26.18 18.43 7.60
N VAL A 172 25.13 19.07 7.07
CA VAL A 172 25.23 19.99 5.95
C VAL A 172 25.92 21.27 6.41
N ASN A 173 26.94 21.72 5.68
CA ASN A 173 27.56 23.00 5.97
C ASN A 173 26.76 24.13 5.31
N THR A 174 26.23 25.03 6.14
CA THR A 174 25.33 26.11 5.78
C THR A 174 26.04 27.44 5.48
N THR A 175 27.37 27.48 5.51
CA THR A 175 28.13 28.67 5.08
C THR A 175 27.77 29.05 3.65
N SER A 176 27.53 30.33 3.42
CA SER A 176 27.17 30.86 2.10
C SER A 176 28.26 30.60 1.07
N VAL A 177 27.89 30.00 -0.05
CA VAL A 177 28.75 29.70 -1.20
C VAL A 177 28.25 30.49 -2.41
N ASN A 178 29.16 31.21 -3.07
CA ASN A 178 28.91 31.89 -4.32
C ASN A 178 29.37 31.00 -5.48
N LEU A 179 28.45 30.69 -6.39
CA LEU A 179 28.70 29.97 -7.63
C LEU A 179 28.76 30.99 -8.76
N THR A 180 29.89 31.11 -9.47
CA THR A 180 30.07 32.08 -10.55
C THR A 180 30.42 31.37 -11.85
N ILE A 181 29.70 31.70 -12.92
CA ILE A 181 29.97 31.23 -14.27
C ILE A 181 31.12 32.03 -14.87
N SER A 182 32.06 31.34 -15.51
CA SER A 182 33.30 31.88 -16.03
C SER A 182 33.63 31.34 -17.43
N GLY A 183 34.63 31.96 -18.07
CA GLY A 183 35.07 31.64 -19.43
C GLY A 183 34.34 32.42 -20.51
N ASN A 184 34.95 32.55 -21.70
CA ASN A 184 34.34 33.19 -22.87
C ASN A 184 34.63 32.31 -24.12
N PRO A 185 33.65 31.51 -24.60
CA PRO A 185 32.27 31.41 -24.15
C PRO A 185 32.14 30.79 -22.72
N PRO A 186 31.00 31.02 -22.03
CA PRO A 186 30.74 30.48 -20.69
C PRO A 186 30.84 28.95 -20.68
N ASN A 187 31.89 28.43 -20.02
CA ASN A 187 32.23 27.00 -20.08
C ASN A 187 32.74 26.43 -18.75
N THR A 188 32.85 27.25 -17.72
CA THR A 188 33.30 26.84 -16.39
C THR A 188 32.44 27.47 -15.31
N TRP A 189 32.43 26.85 -14.14
CA TRP A 189 31.88 27.43 -12.92
C TRP A 189 32.93 27.37 -11.81
N THR A 190 32.84 28.30 -10.88
CA THR A 190 33.67 28.34 -9.67
C THR A 190 32.78 28.52 -8.45
N ALA A 191 33.04 27.78 -7.39
CA ALA A 191 32.39 27.91 -6.09
C ALA A 191 33.39 28.55 -5.12
N THR A 192 32.99 29.67 -4.52
CA THR A 192 33.79 30.37 -3.52
C THR A 192 33.02 30.53 -2.21
N ASP A 193 33.72 30.44 -1.09
CA ASP A 193 33.17 30.80 0.22
C ASP A 193 32.87 32.32 0.22
N ALA A 194 31.63 32.69 0.52
CA ALA A 194 31.18 34.08 0.44
C ALA A 194 31.79 34.98 1.52
N ALA A 195 32.30 34.42 2.62
CA ALA A 195 32.87 35.19 3.73
C ALA A 195 34.32 35.62 3.45
N ASN A 196 35.11 34.78 2.78
CA ASN A 196 36.55 35.01 2.60
C ASN A 196 37.02 34.92 1.13
N GLY A 197 36.15 34.56 0.19
CA GLY A 197 36.45 34.45 -1.23
C GLY A 197 37.30 33.24 -1.61
N THR A 198 37.55 32.30 -0.70
CA THR A 198 38.36 31.10 -0.99
C THR A 198 37.64 30.19 -1.97
N THR A 199 38.34 29.70 -2.99
CA THR A 199 37.79 28.74 -3.95
C THR A 199 37.64 27.38 -3.29
N LEU A 200 36.40 26.89 -3.22
CA LEU A 200 36.05 25.59 -2.67
C LEU A 200 36.11 24.50 -3.74
N SER A 201 35.63 24.81 -4.95
CA SER A 201 35.62 23.88 -6.08
C SER A 201 35.43 24.65 -7.39
N SER A 202 35.76 24.00 -8.50
CA SER A 202 35.43 24.48 -9.84
C SER A 202 35.14 23.31 -10.76
N GLY A 203 34.55 23.56 -11.92
CA GLY A 203 34.24 22.52 -12.88
C GLY A 203 33.78 23.06 -14.22
N ALA A 204 33.48 22.15 -15.13
CA ALA A 204 32.94 22.48 -16.44
C ALA A 204 31.46 22.87 -16.34
N TYR A 205 31.06 23.83 -17.17
CA TYR A 205 29.67 24.22 -17.39
C TYR A 205 29.34 24.08 -18.87
N SER A 206 28.15 23.59 -19.18
CA SER A 206 27.60 23.55 -20.53
C SER A 206 26.28 24.29 -20.55
N GLN A 207 26.03 25.14 -21.54
CA GLN A 207 24.72 25.78 -21.69
C GLN A 207 23.62 24.77 -22.03
N THR A 208 23.96 23.66 -22.70
CA THR A 208 23.00 22.62 -23.09
C THR A 208 22.75 21.64 -21.95
N ASN A 209 23.82 21.17 -21.31
CA ASN A 209 23.75 20.08 -20.31
C ASN A 209 23.74 20.59 -18.87
N GLY A 210 24.03 21.88 -18.65
CA GLY A 210 24.17 22.47 -17.33
C GLY A 210 25.45 22.03 -16.60
N ALA A 211 25.39 22.10 -15.27
CA ALA A 211 26.36 21.52 -14.36
C ALA A 211 25.68 21.06 -13.06
N THR A 212 25.97 19.83 -12.64
CA THR A 212 25.63 19.35 -11.30
C THR A 212 26.78 19.67 -10.36
N ILE A 213 26.49 20.41 -9.31
CA ILE A 213 27.45 20.84 -8.30
C ILE A 213 27.06 20.16 -6.99
N ALA A 214 28.00 19.41 -6.39
CA ALA A 214 27.81 18.78 -5.10
C ALA A 214 28.91 19.25 -4.15
N LEU A 215 28.52 19.97 -3.10
CA LEU A 215 29.42 20.61 -2.15
C LEU A 215 28.76 20.63 -0.78
N ASN A 216 29.55 20.58 0.30
CA ASN A 216 29.06 20.88 1.65
C ASN A 216 27.82 20.06 2.12
N GLY A 217 27.62 18.85 1.59
CA GLY A 217 26.48 17.99 1.93
C GLY A 217 25.17 18.33 1.20
N TRP A 218 25.23 19.20 0.18
CA TRP A 218 24.12 19.49 -0.73
C TRP A 218 24.54 19.35 -2.19
N SER A 219 23.56 19.31 -3.08
CA SER A 219 23.74 19.36 -4.53
C SER A 219 22.72 20.27 -5.19
N VAL A 220 23.15 20.98 -6.22
CA VAL A 220 22.32 21.84 -7.07
C VAL A 220 22.65 21.60 -8.54
N ASN A 221 21.69 21.84 -9.41
CA ASN A 221 21.88 21.85 -10.85
C ASN A 221 21.78 23.27 -11.38
N LEU A 222 22.81 23.72 -12.08
CA LEU A 222 22.78 24.91 -12.92
C LEU A 222 22.39 24.50 -14.33
N SER A 223 21.49 25.24 -14.98
CA SER A 223 21.07 24.95 -16.35
C SER A 223 20.72 26.24 -17.09
N GLY A 224 20.72 26.20 -18.43
CA GLY A 224 20.31 27.31 -19.28
C GLY A 224 21.45 28.15 -19.86
N GLY A 225 21.09 29.29 -20.46
CA GLY A 225 22.02 30.19 -21.14
C GLY A 225 22.65 31.19 -20.17
N ALA A 226 23.63 30.74 -19.40
CA ALA A 226 24.41 31.63 -18.54
C ALA A 226 25.33 32.54 -19.39
N GLN A 227 25.59 33.74 -18.89
CA GLN A 227 26.67 34.61 -19.36
C GLN A 227 27.84 34.62 -18.37
N THR A 228 29.02 34.98 -18.86
CA THR A 228 30.23 35.10 -18.02
C THR A 228 29.98 36.15 -16.94
N GLY A 229 30.22 35.78 -15.68
CA GLY A 229 29.96 36.63 -14.52
C GLY A 229 28.58 36.43 -13.88
N ASP A 230 27.68 35.66 -14.49
CA ASP A 230 26.44 35.25 -13.81
C ASP A 230 26.78 34.48 -12.53
N SER A 231 26.07 34.80 -11.46
CA SER A 231 26.31 34.25 -10.13
C SER A 231 25.04 33.76 -9.46
N PHE A 232 25.21 32.77 -8.60
CA PHE A 232 24.18 32.14 -7.80
C PHE A 232 24.73 31.96 -6.39
N THR A 233 23.87 31.98 -5.38
CA THR A 233 24.28 31.76 -4.01
C THR A 233 23.56 30.54 -3.46
N VAL A 234 24.26 29.73 -2.67
CA VAL A 234 23.68 28.68 -1.84
C VAL A 234 24.04 28.99 -0.40
N SER A 235 23.05 29.13 0.47
CA SER A 235 23.26 29.53 1.87
C SER A 235 22.29 28.83 2.80
N GLY A 236 22.65 28.77 4.08
CA GLY A 236 21.75 28.31 5.14
C GLY A 236 20.45 29.11 5.17
N THR A 237 19.33 28.44 5.41
CA THR A 237 18.06 29.13 5.62
C THR A 237 17.90 29.56 7.08
N GLY A 238 16.84 30.32 7.36
CA GLY A 238 16.50 30.76 8.70
C GLY A 238 14.99 30.71 8.98
N PRO A 239 14.57 31.24 10.14
CA PRO A 239 13.17 31.31 10.51
C PRO A 239 12.34 32.00 9.42
N GLY A 240 11.27 31.35 8.96
CA GLY A 240 10.39 31.83 7.91
C GLY A 240 10.54 31.12 6.56
N ASP A 241 11.59 30.32 6.36
CA ASP A 241 11.68 29.42 5.19
C ASP A 241 10.64 28.30 5.29
N ASN A 242 10.04 27.96 4.15
CA ASN A 242 9.03 26.90 4.02
C ASN A 242 9.36 25.92 2.88
N GLY A 243 10.60 25.90 2.40
CA GLY A 243 10.99 25.12 1.23
C GLY A 243 10.76 23.62 1.42
N ASN A 244 11.04 23.10 2.61
CA ASN A 244 10.80 21.68 2.90
C ASN A 244 9.31 21.36 3.06
N ALA A 245 8.51 22.26 3.64
CA ALA A 245 7.06 22.12 3.69
C ALA A 245 6.43 22.13 2.29
N LEU A 246 6.95 22.94 1.37
CA LEU A 246 6.52 22.92 -0.03
C LEU A 246 6.85 21.58 -0.71
N ARG A 247 8.02 20.99 -0.41
CA ARG A 247 8.37 19.64 -0.88
C ARG A 247 7.45 18.56 -0.29
N MET A 248 7.08 18.67 0.98
CA MET A 248 6.08 17.79 1.60
C MET A 248 4.73 17.89 0.90
N ALA A 249 4.25 19.11 0.61
CA ALA A 249 3.01 19.30 -0.14
C ALA A 249 3.11 18.73 -1.57
N ALA A 250 4.24 18.95 -2.25
CA ALA A 250 4.47 18.43 -3.60
C ALA A 250 4.53 16.89 -3.65
N SER A 251 4.89 16.22 -2.55
CA SER A 251 4.98 14.75 -2.49
C SER A 251 3.64 14.04 -2.77
N GLN A 252 2.51 14.71 -2.52
CA GLN A 252 1.18 14.18 -2.85
C GLN A 252 1.01 13.89 -4.35
N GLN A 253 1.71 14.64 -5.20
CA GLN A 253 1.66 14.52 -6.66
C GLN A 253 2.73 13.57 -7.22
N GLN A 254 3.62 13.06 -6.37
CA GLN A 254 4.67 12.15 -6.79
C GLN A 254 4.18 10.71 -6.86
N ASN A 255 4.65 9.97 -7.86
CA ASN A 255 4.49 8.53 -7.89
C ASN A 255 5.44 7.93 -6.86
N LEU A 256 4.87 7.39 -5.79
CA LEU A 256 5.59 6.89 -4.61
C LEU A 256 5.23 5.46 -4.24
N LEU A 257 4.20 4.89 -4.89
CA LEU A 257 3.73 3.53 -4.66
C LEU A 257 3.81 2.70 -5.94
N GLU A 258 4.05 1.41 -5.75
CA GLU A 258 3.98 0.41 -6.81
C GLU A 258 2.53 0.17 -7.30
N ASN A 259 2.36 0.00 -8.60
CA ASN A 259 1.10 -0.38 -9.24
C ASN A 259 1.35 -1.28 -10.46
N GLY A 260 1.60 -2.58 -10.20
CA GLY A 260 1.64 -3.62 -11.22
C GLY A 260 2.95 -3.70 -12.02
N GLY A 261 4.08 -3.30 -11.44
CA GLY A 261 5.38 -3.27 -12.10
C GLY A 261 6.55 -2.96 -11.16
N SER A 262 7.75 -2.74 -11.71
CA SER A 262 8.92 -2.40 -10.89
C SER A 262 8.96 -0.89 -10.59
N GLY A 263 8.75 -0.53 -9.32
CA GLY A 263 8.97 0.81 -8.79
C GLY A 263 7.72 1.67 -8.67
N ALA A 264 7.94 2.93 -8.30
CA ALA A 264 6.88 3.87 -7.94
C ALA A 264 6.14 4.41 -9.19
N THR A 265 4.94 3.90 -9.45
CA THR A 265 4.12 4.27 -10.62
C THR A 265 2.80 4.94 -10.28
N ALA A 266 2.42 5.00 -8.99
CA ALA A 266 1.17 5.61 -8.54
C ALA A 266 1.37 6.60 -7.39
N THR A 267 0.55 7.65 -7.38
CA THR A 267 0.39 8.55 -6.23
C THR A 267 -0.44 7.90 -5.13
N PHE A 268 -0.38 8.43 -3.90
CA PHE A 268 -1.24 7.97 -2.81
C PHE A 268 -2.73 8.09 -3.14
N GLY A 269 -3.12 9.18 -3.81
CA GLY A 269 -4.50 9.41 -4.25
C GLY A 269 -4.94 8.43 -5.32
N ALA A 270 -4.09 8.10 -6.29
CA ALA A 270 -4.38 7.10 -7.32
C ALA A 270 -4.59 5.71 -6.70
N ALA A 271 -3.71 5.30 -5.79
CA ALA A 271 -3.83 4.02 -5.08
C ALA A 271 -5.10 3.93 -4.23
N TYR A 272 -5.51 5.03 -3.59
CA TYR A 272 -6.76 5.11 -2.85
C TYR A 272 -7.99 4.97 -3.77
N SER A 273 -8.02 5.71 -4.87
CA SER A 273 -9.11 5.64 -5.86
C SER A 273 -9.24 4.24 -6.47
N GLN A 274 -8.12 3.57 -6.76
CA GLN A 274 -8.12 2.20 -7.26
C GLN A 274 -8.72 1.21 -6.26
N LEU A 275 -8.41 1.35 -4.97
CA LEU A 275 -9.00 0.52 -3.92
C LEU A 275 -10.53 0.71 -3.84
N VAL A 276 -10.99 1.97 -3.84
CA VAL A 276 -12.43 2.27 -3.79
C VAL A 276 -13.13 1.72 -5.03
N ALA A 277 -12.53 1.87 -6.21
CA ALA A 277 -13.05 1.30 -7.45
C ALA A 277 -13.14 -0.22 -7.38
N GLN A 278 -12.09 -0.90 -6.90
CA GLN A 278 -12.08 -2.36 -6.75
C GLN A 278 -13.23 -2.85 -5.85
N VAL A 279 -13.34 -2.29 -4.64
CA VAL A 279 -14.43 -2.63 -3.70
C VAL A 279 -15.80 -2.38 -4.33
N GLY A 280 -15.96 -1.27 -5.06
CA GLY A 280 -17.19 -0.97 -5.78
C GLY A 280 -17.53 -2.02 -6.85
N THR A 281 -16.55 -2.43 -7.65
CA THR A 281 -16.75 -3.45 -8.69
C THR A 281 -17.04 -4.84 -8.12
N GLU A 282 -16.32 -5.25 -7.07
CA GLU A 282 -16.55 -6.53 -6.39
C GLU A 282 -17.92 -6.57 -5.72
N THR A 283 -18.34 -5.47 -5.09
CA THR A 283 -19.67 -5.33 -4.50
C THR A 283 -20.77 -5.44 -5.55
N GLN A 284 -20.61 -4.77 -6.70
CA GLN A 284 -21.57 -4.83 -7.80
C GLN A 284 -21.67 -6.27 -8.37
N ALA A 285 -20.55 -6.96 -8.51
CA ALA A 285 -20.51 -8.35 -8.94
C ALA A 285 -21.21 -9.27 -7.94
N ALA A 286 -20.90 -9.14 -6.65
CA ALA A 286 -21.51 -9.93 -5.58
C ALA A 286 -23.03 -9.72 -5.49
N GLN A 287 -23.50 -8.47 -5.60
CA GLN A 287 -24.94 -8.16 -5.64
C GLN A 287 -25.64 -8.79 -6.84
N THR A 288 -24.98 -8.77 -8.01
CA THR A 288 -25.53 -9.39 -9.23
C THR A 288 -25.63 -10.91 -9.05
N SER A 289 -24.58 -11.56 -8.56
CA SER A 289 -24.62 -12.99 -8.24
C SER A 289 -25.67 -13.34 -7.19
N ALA A 290 -25.83 -12.52 -6.15
CA ALA A 290 -26.87 -12.71 -5.13
C ALA A 290 -28.27 -12.64 -5.74
N LYS A 291 -28.55 -11.66 -6.61
CA LYS A 291 -29.83 -11.55 -7.32
C LYS A 291 -30.09 -12.75 -8.23
N THR A 292 -29.08 -13.22 -8.97
CA THR A 292 -29.19 -14.41 -9.82
C THR A 292 -29.49 -15.66 -9.00
N ASN A 293 -28.77 -15.88 -7.90
CA ASN A 293 -28.99 -17.01 -7.00
C ASN A 293 -30.37 -16.94 -6.33
N GLN A 294 -30.86 -15.75 -5.97
CA GLN A 294 -32.20 -15.57 -5.43
C GLN A 294 -33.28 -15.90 -6.47
N ALA A 295 -33.11 -15.47 -7.72
CA ALA A 295 -34.03 -15.81 -8.80
C ALA A 295 -34.06 -17.33 -9.05
N LEU A 296 -32.90 -17.98 -9.06
CA LEU A 296 -32.79 -19.44 -9.18
C LEU A 296 -33.47 -20.17 -8.02
N LEU A 297 -33.28 -19.69 -6.78
CA LEU A 297 -33.95 -20.23 -5.60
C LEU A 297 -35.48 -20.10 -5.71
N ASN A 298 -35.98 -18.93 -6.13
CA ASN A 298 -37.41 -18.71 -6.32
C ASN A 298 -37.99 -19.65 -7.39
N GLN A 299 -37.28 -19.84 -8.50
CA GLN A 299 -37.68 -20.77 -9.56
C GLN A 299 -37.69 -22.22 -9.08
N ALA A 300 -36.65 -22.66 -8.38
CA ALA A 300 -36.56 -24.01 -7.82
C ALA A 300 -37.67 -24.27 -6.78
N THR A 301 -37.98 -23.27 -5.94
CA THR A 301 -39.07 -23.34 -4.96
C THR A 301 -40.42 -23.43 -5.65
N ALA A 302 -40.67 -22.64 -6.69
CA ALA A 302 -41.90 -22.72 -7.47
C ALA A 302 -42.08 -24.10 -8.14
N LEU A 303 -40.99 -24.66 -8.70
CA LEU A 303 -41.02 -26.02 -9.27
C LEU A 303 -41.27 -27.07 -8.20
N GLN A 304 -40.60 -26.98 -7.04
CA GLN A 304 -40.83 -27.88 -5.92
C GLN A 304 -42.29 -27.81 -5.44
N GLN A 305 -42.84 -26.62 -5.28
CA GLN A 305 -44.26 -26.41 -4.93
C GLN A 305 -45.21 -26.93 -6.02
N SER A 306 -44.83 -26.89 -7.30
CA SER A 306 -45.67 -27.46 -8.37
C SER A 306 -45.75 -28.99 -8.33
N ILE A 307 -44.69 -29.67 -7.86
CA ILE A 307 -44.63 -31.14 -7.77
C ILE A 307 -45.15 -31.63 -6.41
N SER A 308 -44.75 -30.97 -5.32
CA SER A 308 -45.06 -31.36 -3.94
C SER A 308 -46.26 -30.62 -3.37
N GLY A 309 -46.83 -29.66 -4.11
CA GLY A 309 -48.00 -28.91 -3.70
C GLY A 309 -49.25 -29.74 -3.83
N VAL A 310 -50.00 -29.82 -2.73
CA VAL A 310 -51.32 -30.45 -2.71
C VAL A 310 -52.30 -29.53 -3.43
N ASN A 311 -52.91 -30.01 -4.53
CA ASN A 311 -53.98 -29.28 -5.18
C ASN A 311 -55.26 -29.44 -4.33
N LEU A 312 -55.61 -28.41 -3.56
CA LEU A 312 -56.75 -28.42 -2.64
C LEU A 312 -58.08 -28.68 -3.36
N ASP A 313 -58.22 -28.30 -4.63
CA ASP A 313 -59.44 -28.57 -5.41
C ASP A 313 -59.51 -30.06 -5.81
N GLN A 314 -58.38 -30.67 -6.13
CA GLN A 314 -58.31 -32.12 -6.42
C GLN A 314 -58.50 -32.96 -5.16
N GLU A 315 -57.91 -32.55 -4.03
CA GLU A 315 -58.17 -33.19 -2.73
C GLU A 315 -59.62 -32.98 -2.28
N ALA A 316 -60.23 -31.81 -2.51
CA ALA A 316 -61.64 -31.57 -2.21
C ALA A 316 -62.56 -32.43 -3.09
N ALA A 317 -62.26 -32.59 -4.38
CA ALA A 317 -62.99 -33.48 -5.28
C ALA A 317 -62.86 -34.95 -4.86
N ASN A 318 -61.65 -35.40 -4.49
CA ASN A 318 -61.41 -36.73 -3.96
C ASN A 318 -62.14 -36.95 -2.62
N LEU A 319 -62.13 -35.95 -1.74
CA LEU A 319 -62.84 -35.97 -0.46
C LEU A 319 -64.36 -36.08 -0.67
N LEU A 320 -64.94 -35.30 -1.59
CA LEU A 320 -66.35 -35.43 -1.96
C LEU A 320 -66.66 -36.81 -2.55
N LYS A 321 -65.78 -37.35 -3.40
CA LYS A 321 -65.90 -38.70 -3.94
C LYS A 321 -65.86 -39.76 -2.84
N TYR A 322 -64.94 -39.64 -1.88
CA TYR A 322 -64.85 -40.55 -0.73
C TYR A 322 -66.06 -40.43 0.20
N GLN A 323 -66.59 -39.22 0.41
CA GLN A 323 -67.83 -39.02 1.17
C GLN A 323 -69.03 -39.65 0.46
N GLN A 324 -69.17 -39.48 -0.85
CA GLN A 324 -70.23 -40.13 -1.63
C GLN A 324 -70.10 -41.65 -1.63
N ALA A 325 -68.88 -42.17 -1.80
CA ALA A 325 -68.61 -43.61 -1.72
C ALA A 325 -68.95 -44.17 -0.33
N TYR A 326 -68.57 -43.47 0.74
CA TYR A 326 -68.91 -43.85 2.11
C TYR A 326 -70.42 -43.87 2.36
N GLN A 327 -71.15 -42.83 1.92
CA GLN A 327 -72.62 -42.80 2.00
C GLN A 327 -73.27 -43.92 1.19
N ALA A 328 -72.76 -44.22 -0.01
CA ALA A 328 -73.23 -45.34 -0.82
C ALA A 328 -72.98 -46.68 -0.14
N SER A 329 -71.77 -46.93 0.39
CA SER A 329 -71.44 -48.13 1.18
C SER A 329 -72.32 -48.26 2.42
N ALA A 330 -72.58 -47.16 3.14
CA ALA A 330 -73.50 -47.15 4.28
C ALA A 330 -74.94 -47.53 3.86
N LYS A 331 -75.41 -47.06 2.70
CA LYS A 331 -76.71 -47.43 2.12
C LYS A 331 -76.79 -48.89 1.69
N VAL A 332 -75.71 -49.43 1.13
CA VAL A 332 -75.59 -50.86 0.78
C VAL A 332 -75.63 -51.70 2.05
N ILE A 333 -74.90 -51.33 3.10
CA ILE A 333 -74.93 -52.02 4.40
C ILE A 333 -76.33 -51.93 5.03
N ALA A 334 -76.98 -50.77 5.00
CA ALA A 334 -78.34 -50.60 5.51
C ALA A 334 -79.35 -51.47 4.75
N THR A 335 -79.25 -51.51 3.41
CA THR A 335 -80.09 -52.38 2.56
C THR A 335 -79.81 -53.85 2.84
N ALA A 336 -78.55 -54.26 2.95
CA ALA A 336 -78.17 -55.63 3.28
C ALA A 336 -78.66 -56.04 4.68
N ASN A 337 -78.55 -55.16 5.68
CA ASN A 337 -79.09 -55.39 7.03
C ASN A 337 -80.63 -55.48 7.01
N SER A 338 -81.29 -54.67 6.18
CA SER A 338 -82.74 -54.77 5.98
C SER A 338 -83.12 -56.11 5.35
N LEU A 339 -82.44 -56.53 4.27
CA LEU A 339 -82.68 -57.82 3.63
C LEU A 339 -82.40 -58.99 4.60
N PHE A 340 -81.34 -58.90 5.39
CA PHE A 340 -81.00 -59.90 6.41
C PHE A 340 -82.09 -60.00 7.48
N LYS A 341 -82.61 -58.87 7.99
CA LYS A 341 -83.75 -58.85 8.91
C LYS A 341 -85.02 -59.42 8.29
N THR A 342 -85.32 -59.09 7.03
CA THR A 342 -86.48 -59.65 6.31
C THR A 342 -86.37 -61.17 6.15
N LEU A 343 -85.18 -61.69 5.81
CA LEU A 343 -84.93 -63.13 5.73
C LEU A 343 -85.06 -63.82 7.09
N LEU A 344 -84.56 -63.19 8.17
CA LEU A 344 -84.71 -63.69 9.54
C LEU A 344 -86.17 -63.71 10.00
N GLN A 345 -86.97 -62.71 9.63
CA GLN A 345 -88.41 -62.66 9.93
C GLN A 345 -89.24 -63.65 9.10
N ALA A 346 -88.78 -64.03 7.91
CA ALA A 346 -89.47 -64.99 7.05
C ALA A 346 -89.22 -66.46 7.41
N VAL A 347 -88.29 -66.74 8.34
CA VAL A 347 -87.88 -68.09 8.79
C VAL A 347 -88.35 -68.39 10.23
N GLN A 348 -89.09 -67.48 10.88
CA GLN A 348 -89.83 -67.74 12.13
C GLN A 348 -91.32 -67.87 11.84
#